data_AF-U5DB71-F1
#
_entry.id   AF-U5DB71-F1
#
_cell.length_a   1.000
_cell.length_b   1.000
_cell.length_c   1.000
_cell.angle_alpha   90.00
_cell.angle_beta   90.00
_cell.angle_gamma   90.00
#
_symmetry.space_group_name_H-M   'P 1'
#
loop_
_entity.id
_entity.type
_entity.pdbx_description
1 polymer ?
#
loop_
_entity_poly.entity_id
_entity_poly.type
_entity_poly.pdbx_seq_one_letter_code
_entity_poly.pdbx_strand_id
1 'polypeptide(L)'
;MHHQEGWKASSDILKPSDSSEEEGDAMECVDVSHQLYHEERLVHGMLRTDNGWFLREMRRRIDRVGINIPKIEVRFERLCVEADAHIGRRALPTLVNATINTLEDMLGFIGLSPSNKAKLNILKRVNGIVKPSRMTLVLGPPSSGKTTLLQALAGKLDPNLRVRGKVTYNGKDLRDFEPLRTCSYVGQHDLHNGRMTVRETLDFSCRLLGNETQSEMLAEICRREKALGITPHPEIDTFMK
;
A
#
# COMPACT_ATOMS: atom_id res chain seq x y z
N MET A 1 -44.47 -26.51 14.47
CA MET A 1 -45.29 -26.11 15.63
C MET A 1 -44.36 -25.87 16.79
N HIS A 2 -44.59 -24.76 17.52
CA HIS A 2 -43.79 -24.14 18.60
C HIS A 2 -42.53 -23.38 18.14
N HIS A 3 -42.15 -22.22 18.67
CA HIS A 3 -42.81 -21.05 19.30
C HIS A 3 -41.65 -20.04 19.56
N GLN A 4 -41.89 -18.72 19.39
CA GLN A 4 -41.23 -17.58 20.12
C GLN A 4 -39.70 -17.31 19.88
N GLU A 5 -39.11 -16.10 19.87
CA GLU A 5 -39.42 -14.68 20.20
C GLU A 5 -38.56 -13.78 19.26
N GLY A 6 -38.83 -12.51 18.92
CA GLY A 6 -39.75 -11.52 19.46
C GLY A 6 -39.07 -10.54 20.42
N TRP A 7 -38.29 -9.56 19.94
CA TRP A 7 -38.00 -8.33 20.71
C TRP A 7 -38.35 -7.09 19.89
N LYS A 8 -39.39 -6.41 20.38
CA LYS A 8 -40.00 -5.17 19.88
C LYS A 8 -39.10 -3.98 20.21
N ALA A 9 -38.84 -3.11 19.24
CA ALA A 9 -38.38 -1.75 19.51
C ALA A 9 -39.58 -0.88 19.93
N SER A 10 -39.39 -0.17 21.03
CA SER A 10 -40.33 0.78 21.62
C SER A 10 -40.41 2.03 20.73
N SER A 11 -41.62 2.37 20.28
CA SER A 11 -41.92 3.58 19.51
C SER A 11 -42.96 4.39 20.26
N ASP A 12 -42.55 5.03 21.34
CA ASP A 12 -43.31 6.09 22.00
C ASP A 12 -42.27 7.06 22.54
N ILE A 13 -42.31 8.31 22.06
CA ILE A 13 -41.85 9.58 22.68
C ILE A 13 -41.63 10.58 21.53
N LEU A 14 -42.71 11.22 21.09
CA LEU A 14 -42.90 12.68 21.02
C LEU A 14 -44.16 12.96 20.19
N LYS A 15 -45.25 13.38 20.87
CA LYS A 15 -46.31 14.17 20.24
C LYS A 15 -45.92 15.64 20.38
N PRO A 16 -46.06 16.48 19.33
CA PRO A 16 -45.90 17.91 19.48
C PRO A 16 -47.18 18.52 20.08
N SER A 17 -47.00 19.40 21.06
CA SER A 17 -48.02 20.29 21.61
C SER A 17 -47.99 21.64 20.86
N ASP A 18 -49.17 22.19 20.60
CA ASP A 18 -49.37 23.45 19.88
C ASP A 18 -48.95 24.72 20.65
N SER A 19 -48.64 25.75 19.85
CA SER A 19 -48.61 27.20 20.09
C SER A 19 -47.35 27.86 20.69
N SER A 20 -46.62 28.61 19.86
CA SER A 20 -46.65 30.10 19.81
C SER A 20 -45.57 30.62 18.84
N GLU A 21 -45.90 31.70 18.14
CA GLU A 21 -45.07 32.39 17.15
C GLU A 21 -43.86 33.07 17.81
N GLU A 22 -42.64 32.77 17.33
CA GLU A 22 -41.51 33.71 17.34
C GLU A 22 -40.77 33.63 16.01
N GLU A 23 -40.63 34.79 15.38
CA GLU A 23 -39.95 35.06 14.12
C GLU A 23 -38.43 34.96 14.36
N GLY A 24 -37.79 33.93 13.80
CA GLY A 24 -36.37 33.65 13.97
C GLY A 24 -35.74 33.13 12.68
N ASP A 25 -34.68 33.81 12.26
CA ASP A 25 -33.78 33.58 11.13
C ASP A 25 -33.76 32.13 10.63
N ALA A 26 -34.15 31.93 9.35
CA ALA A 26 -34.21 30.62 8.72
C ALA A 26 -32.80 30.04 8.60
N MET A 27 -32.41 29.22 9.57
CA MET A 27 -31.25 28.36 9.45
C MET A 27 -31.50 27.40 8.29
N GLU A 28 -30.91 27.69 7.13
CA GLU A 28 -30.89 26.81 5.98
C GLU A 28 -30.11 25.54 6.37
N CYS A 29 -30.85 24.53 6.83
CA CYS A 29 -30.31 23.19 7.05
C CYS A 29 -29.91 22.61 5.69
N VAL A 30 -28.66 22.83 5.30
CA VAL A 30 -28.05 22.13 4.17
C VAL A 30 -28.07 20.64 4.51
N ASP A 31 -28.86 19.86 3.78
CA ASP A 31 -28.92 18.41 3.91
C ASP A 31 -27.61 17.79 3.41
N VAL A 32 -26.65 17.69 4.33
CA VAL A 32 -25.31 17.12 4.10
C VAL A 32 -25.41 15.70 3.57
N SER A 33 -26.45 14.95 3.95
CA SER A 33 -26.61 13.54 3.56
C SER A 33 -26.87 13.43 2.05
N HIS A 34 -27.83 14.20 1.54
CA HIS A 34 -28.18 14.17 0.11
C HIS A 34 -27.04 14.68 -0.78
N GLN A 35 -26.28 15.68 -0.31
CA GLN A 35 -25.16 16.25 -1.04
C GLN A 35 -23.99 15.25 -1.16
N LEU A 36 -23.66 14.53 -0.08
CA LEU A 36 -22.66 13.46 -0.09
C LEU A 36 -23.03 12.31 -1.05
N TYR A 37 -24.31 11.89 -1.07
CA TYR A 37 -24.78 10.84 -1.98
C TYR A 37 -24.67 11.22 -3.46
N HIS A 38 -24.91 12.49 -3.80
CA HIS A 38 -24.80 12.98 -5.18
C HIS A 38 -23.34 13.04 -5.64
N GLU A 39 -22.46 13.55 -4.77
CA GLU A 39 -21.02 13.63 -5.00
C GLU A 39 -20.39 12.25 -5.18
N GLU A 40 -20.72 11.29 -4.33
CA GLU A 40 -20.26 9.89 -4.48
C GLU A 40 -20.69 9.30 -5.82
N ARG A 41 -21.93 9.55 -6.28
CA ARG A 41 -22.42 9.02 -7.55
C ARG A 41 -21.72 9.62 -8.76
N LEU A 42 -21.39 10.92 -8.73
CA LEU A 42 -20.66 11.59 -9.81
C LEU A 42 -19.25 11.01 -9.98
N VAL A 43 -18.52 10.94 -8.87
CA VAL A 43 -17.17 10.35 -8.83
C VAL A 43 -17.20 8.90 -9.31
N HIS A 44 -18.16 8.11 -8.80
CA HIS A 44 -18.24 6.68 -9.11
C HIS A 44 -18.75 6.40 -10.53
N GLY A 45 -19.49 7.32 -11.15
CA GLY A 45 -19.86 7.28 -12.57
C GLY A 45 -18.68 7.55 -13.49
N MET A 46 -17.83 8.53 -13.16
CA MET A 46 -16.66 8.88 -13.97
C MET A 46 -15.55 7.82 -13.95
N LEU A 47 -15.22 7.29 -12.78
CA LEU A 47 -14.23 6.22 -12.63
C LEU A 47 -14.58 4.96 -13.44
N ARG A 48 -15.87 4.73 -13.72
CA ARG A 48 -16.31 3.59 -14.55
C ARG A 48 -16.19 3.86 -16.05
N THR A 49 -16.16 5.12 -16.47
CA THR A 49 -16.35 5.50 -17.87
C THR A 49 -15.03 5.88 -18.55
N ASP A 50 -14.16 6.66 -17.89
CA ASP A 50 -12.86 7.05 -18.46
C ASP A 50 -11.78 7.33 -17.39
N ASN A 51 -11.09 6.26 -16.99
CA ASN A 51 -9.95 6.36 -16.08
C ASN A 51 -8.78 7.19 -16.64
N GLY A 52 -8.61 7.22 -17.96
CA GLY A 52 -7.49 7.91 -18.59
C GLY A 52 -7.67 9.43 -18.52
N TRP A 53 -8.86 9.91 -18.83
CA TRP A 53 -9.23 11.32 -18.65
C TRP A 53 -9.07 11.75 -17.19
N PHE A 54 -9.60 10.95 -16.25
CA PHE A 54 -9.56 11.26 -14.82
C PHE A 54 -8.13 11.43 -14.29
N LEU A 55 -7.24 10.46 -14.56
CA LEU A 55 -5.84 10.53 -14.14
C LEU A 55 -5.10 11.72 -14.77
N ARG A 56 -5.44 12.06 -16.02
CA ARG A 56 -4.87 13.22 -16.71
C ARG A 56 -5.34 14.54 -16.11
N GLU A 57 -6.60 14.65 -15.72
CA GLU A 57 -7.14 15.86 -15.08
C GLU A 57 -6.55 16.09 -13.69
N MET A 58 -6.44 15.02 -12.89
CA MET A 58 -5.71 15.02 -11.62
C MET A 58 -4.28 15.53 -11.80
N ARG A 59 -3.57 14.99 -12.80
CA ARG A 59 -2.21 15.44 -13.11
C ARG A 59 -2.16 16.91 -13.54
N ARG A 60 -3.07 17.34 -14.41
CA ARG A 60 -3.16 18.72 -14.88
C ARG A 60 -3.38 19.69 -13.71
N ARG A 61 -4.24 19.34 -12.75
CA ARG A 61 -4.50 20.15 -11.56
C ARG A 61 -3.21 20.40 -10.75
N ILE A 62 -2.42 19.35 -10.51
CA ILE A 62 -1.13 19.45 -9.82
C ILE A 62 -0.13 20.29 -10.62
N ASP A 63 -0.08 20.10 -11.95
CA ASP A 63 0.85 20.84 -12.82
C ASP A 63 0.49 22.33 -12.92
N ARG A 64 -0.80 22.68 -12.90
CA ARG A 64 -1.28 24.08 -12.95
C ARG A 64 -0.84 24.92 -11.75
N VAL A 65 -0.64 24.30 -10.59
CA VAL A 65 -0.13 24.96 -9.38
C VAL A 65 1.40 24.90 -9.26
N GLY A 66 2.09 24.38 -10.28
CA GLY A 66 3.55 24.29 -10.30
C GLY A 66 4.13 23.39 -9.21
N ILE A 67 3.39 22.36 -8.76
CA ILE A 67 3.89 21.39 -7.80
C ILE A 67 4.68 20.32 -8.56
N ASN A 68 5.98 20.24 -8.26
CA ASN A 68 6.85 19.23 -8.85
C ASN A 68 6.71 17.91 -8.08
N ILE A 69 6.12 16.90 -8.71
CA ILE A 69 6.08 15.55 -8.15
C ILE A 69 7.51 15.00 -8.01
N PRO A 70 7.91 14.50 -6.82
CA PRO A 70 9.24 13.98 -6.60
C PRO A 70 9.54 12.82 -7.54
N LYS A 71 10.68 12.90 -8.24
CA LYS A 71 11.17 11.86 -9.14
C LYS A 71 12.14 10.98 -8.37
N ILE A 72 11.85 9.69 -8.29
CA ILE A 72 12.68 8.70 -7.59
C ILE A 72 13.47 7.89 -8.62
N GLU A 73 14.79 8.01 -8.58
CA GLU A 73 15.71 7.11 -9.26
C GLU A 73 16.21 6.06 -8.27
N VAL A 74 16.12 4.78 -8.64
CA VAL A 74 16.64 3.67 -7.84
C VAL A 74 17.86 3.10 -8.53
N ARG A 75 18.99 3.04 -7.83
CA ARG A 75 20.27 2.52 -8.34
C ARG A 75 20.74 1.37 -7.46
N PHE A 76 21.17 0.29 -8.09
CA PHE A 76 21.74 -0.87 -7.43
C PHE A 76 23.11 -1.20 -7.98
N GLU A 77 24.07 -1.41 -7.09
CA GLU A 77 25.47 -1.61 -7.43
C GLU A 77 26.04 -2.83 -6.71
N ARG A 78 26.65 -3.71 -7.50
CA ARG A 78 27.27 -4.97 -7.07
C ARG A 78 26.35 -5.77 -6.15
N LEU A 79 25.05 -5.77 -6.44
CA LEU A 79 24.03 -6.42 -5.64
C LEU A 79 24.20 -7.95 -5.72
N CYS A 80 24.44 -8.57 -4.58
CA CYS A 80 24.53 -10.02 -4.42
C CYS A 80 23.56 -10.45 -3.33
N VAL A 81 22.84 -11.54 -3.58
CA VAL A 81 21.93 -12.16 -2.60
C VAL A 81 22.24 -13.64 -2.54
N GLU A 82 22.54 -14.13 -1.35
CA GLU A 82 22.87 -15.52 -1.08
C GLU A 82 21.88 -16.12 -0.07
N ALA A 83 21.55 -17.39 -0.26
CA ALA A 83 20.78 -18.19 0.68
C ALA A 83 21.63 -19.38 1.16
N ASP A 84 21.49 -19.77 2.42
CA ASP A 84 22.04 -21.03 2.90
C ASP A 84 21.04 -22.15 2.61
N ALA A 85 21.39 -23.06 1.71
CA ALA A 85 20.59 -24.24 1.37
C ALA A 85 21.16 -25.46 2.09
N HIS A 86 20.32 -26.20 2.80
CA HIS A 86 20.71 -27.49 3.38
C HIS A 86 20.79 -28.54 2.27
N ILE A 87 21.96 -29.14 2.05
CA ILE A 87 22.16 -30.14 1.00
C ILE A 87 21.63 -31.50 1.48
N GLY A 88 20.73 -32.12 0.70
CA GLY A 88 20.29 -33.51 0.93
C GLY A 88 18.76 -33.68 0.98
N ARG A 89 18.29 -34.91 1.25
CA ARG A 89 16.86 -35.33 1.27
C ARG A 89 15.97 -34.62 2.33
N ARG A 90 16.45 -33.54 2.97
CA ARG A 90 15.81 -32.83 4.10
C ARG A 90 14.98 -31.60 3.67
N ALA A 91 14.51 -31.55 2.41
CA ALA A 91 13.68 -30.44 1.90
C ALA A 91 12.24 -30.40 2.46
N LEU A 92 11.83 -31.42 3.25
CA LEU A 92 10.54 -31.46 3.95
C LEU A 92 10.78 -31.68 5.45
N PRO A 93 10.22 -30.83 6.33
CA PRO A 93 10.29 -31.03 7.77
C PRO A 93 9.27 -32.10 8.18
N THR A 94 9.63 -33.36 8.04
CA THR A 94 8.95 -34.46 8.74
C THR A 94 9.45 -34.52 10.19
N LEU A 95 8.57 -34.89 11.13
CA LEU A 95 8.81 -34.89 12.58
C LEU A 95 10.15 -35.53 13.02
N VAL A 96 10.64 -36.52 12.26
CA VAL A 96 11.92 -37.21 12.51
C VAL A 96 13.14 -36.32 12.19
N ASN A 97 13.03 -35.39 11.23
CA ASN A 97 14.11 -34.46 10.91
C ASN A 97 14.23 -33.32 11.94
N ALA A 98 13.13 -32.93 12.60
CA ALA A 98 13.17 -31.92 13.64
C ALA A 98 13.92 -32.41 14.88
N THR A 99 13.73 -33.68 15.26
CA THR A 99 14.45 -34.31 16.39
C THR A 99 15.92 -34.56 16.09
N ILE A 100 16.27 -34.85 14.83
CA ILE A 100 17.67 -34.98 14.41
C ILE A 100 18.35 -33.61 14.37
N ASN A 101 17.66 -32.55 13.92
CA ASN A 101 18.21 -31.20 13.89
C ASN A 101 18.45 -30.64 15.31
N THR A 102 17.54 -30.88 16.26
CA THR A 102 17.77 -30.47 17.67
C THR A 102 18.92 -31.26 18.32
N LEU A 103 19.10 -32.53 17.95
CA LEU A 103 20.23 -33.33 18.41
C LEU A 103 21.55 -32.83 17.78
N GLU A 104 21.56 -32.51 16.48
CA GLU A 104 22.72 -31.94 15.77
C GLU A 104 23.09 -30.55 16.32
N ASP A 105 22.13 -29.71 16.73
CA ASP A 105 22.40 -28.42 17.39
C ASP A 105 23.01 -28.61 18.79
N MET A 106 22.56 -29.61 19.55
CA MET A 106 23.16 -29.99 20.83
C MET A 106 24.59 -30.55 20.64
N LEU A 107 24.83 -31.35 19.59
CA LEU A 107 26.15 -31.87 19.21
C LEU A 107 27.07 -30.78 18.64
N GLY A 108 26.50 -29.76 17.98
CA GLY A 108 27.19 -28.57 17.51
C GLY A 108 27.71 -27.71 18.67
N PHE A 109 26.97 -27.64 19.78
CA PHE A 109 27.41 -27.00 21.02
C PHE A 109 28.63 -27.70 21.67
N ILE A 110 28.85 -28.98 21.33
CA ILE A 110 29.99 -29.81 21.76
C ILE A 110 31.15 -29.77 20.73
N GLY A 111 31.01 -29.00 19.64
CA GLY A 111 32.12 -28.67 18.73
C GLY A 111 32.47 -29.74 17.69
N LEU A 112 31.57 -30.70 17.41
CA LEU A 112 31.89 -31.89 16.59
C LEU A 112 31.02 -32.11 15.34
N SER A 113 30.50 -31.07 14.66
CA SER A 113 29.92 -31.31 13.32
C SER A 113 30.03 -30.16 12.32
N PRO A 114 30.43 -30.41 11.07
CA PRO A 114 30.35 -29.45 9.98
C PRO A 114 28.90 -29.39 9.48
N SER A 115 28.20 -28.28 9.76
CA SER A 115 26.89 -28.01 9.16
C SER A 115 27.02 -28.01 7.62
N ASN A 116 26.41 -29.00 6.94
CA ASN A 116 26.38 -29.14 5.48
C ASN A 116 25.42 -28.13 4.83
N LYS A 117 25.70 -26.83 5.00
CA LYS A 117 24.99 -25.72 4.34
C LYS A 117 25.75 -25.35 3.06
N ALA A 118 25.14 -25.55 1.90
CA ALA A 118 25.61 -24.98 0.64
C ALA A 118 25.18 -23.52 0.54
N LYS A 119 26.08 -22.66 0.06
CA LYS A 119 25.74 -21.29 -0.29
C LYS A 119 25.14 -21.26 -1.69
N LEU A 120 23.86 -20.96 -1.80
CA LEU A 120 23.17 -20.73 -3.06
C LEU A 120 23.19 -19.24 -3.40
N ASN A 121 23.89 -18.88 -4.48
CA ASN A 121 23.94 -17.50 -4.96
C ASN A 121 22.74 -17.22 -5.88
N ILE A 122 21.74 -16.52 -5.35
CA ILE A 122 20.51 -16.16 -6.08
C ILE A 122 20.79 -15.01 -7.06
N LEU A 123 21.38 -13.91 -6.56
CA LEU A 123 21.79 -12.77 -7.38
C LEU A 123 23.31 -12.65 -7.38
N LYS A 124 23.90 -12.54 -8.57
CA LYS A 124 25.35 -12.51 -8.78
C LYS A 124 25.80 -11.14 -9.30
N ARG A 125 26.17 -10.24 -8.37
CA ARG A 125 26.81 -8.94 -8.65
C ARG A 125 26.09 -8.13 -9.73
N VAL A 126 24.80 -7.91 -9.53
CA VAL A 126 23.94 -7.18 -10.48
C VAL A 126 24.13 -5.67 -10.32
N ASN A 127 24.11 -4.93 -11.43
CA ASN A 127 24.18 -3.46 -11.45
C ASN A 127 23.07 -2.91 -12.35
N GLY A 128 22.51 -1.76 -12.01
CA GLY A 128 21.51 -1.11 -12.85
C GLY A 128 20.84 0.10 -12.21
N ILE A 129 20.00 0.75 -13.01
CA ILE A 129 19.28 1.97 -12.63
C ILE A 129 17.83 1.85 -13.13
N VAL A 130 16.88 2.06 -12.23
CA VAL A 130 15.46 2.24 -12.56
C VAL A 130 15.19 3.73 -12.59
N LYS A 131 14.88 4.25 -13.79
CA LYS A 131 14.64 5.67 -14.00
C LYS A 131 13.19 6.04 -13.63
N PRO A 132 12.97 7.25 -13.07
CA PRO A 132 11.62 7.76 -12.85
C PRO A 132 10.86 7.93 -14.17
N SER A 133 9.53 7.90 -14.08
CA SER A 133 8.62 8.12 -15.22
C SER A 133 8.80 7.12 -16.38
N ARG A 134 9.32 5.92 -16.09
CA ARG A 134 9.46 4.83 -17.07
C ARG A 134 9.01 3.51 -16.47
N MET A 135 8.38 2.69 -17.30
CA MET A 135 8.12 1.30 -16.97
C MET A 135 9.39 0.48 -17.26
N THR A 136 9.86 -0.27 -16.26
CA THR A 136 11.00 -1.19 -16.41
C THR A 136 10.50 -2.62 -16.32
N LEU A 137 10.71 -3.38 -17.39
CA LEU A 137 10.32 -4.79 -17.48
C LEU A 137 11.50 -5.70 -17.16
N VAL A 138 11.35 -6.59 -16.17
CA VAL A 138 12.37 -7.58 -15.79
C VAL A 138 11.97 -8.96 -16.33
N LEU A 139 12.71 -9.46 -17.32
CA LEU A 139 12.47 -10.76 -17.94
C LEU A 139 13.58 -11.75 -17.61
N GLY A 140 13.22 -13.03 -17.52
CA GLY A 140 14.16 -14.11 -17.26
C GLY A 140 13.44 -15.44 -17.02
N PRO A 141 14.14 -16.58 -17.17
CA PRO A 141 13.55 -17.91 -16.97
C PRO A 141 13.08 -18.10 -15.52
N PRO A 142 12.24 -19.12 -15.24
CA PRO A 142 11.92 -19.51 -13.87
C PRO A 142 13.19 -19.67 -13.02
N SER A 143 13.12 -19.31 -11.73
CA SER A 143 14.25 -19.37 -10.80
C SER A 143 15.44 -18.43 -11.09
N SER A 144 15.32 -17.47 -12.02
CA SER A 144 16.39 -16.51 -12.32
C SER A 144 16.59 -15.39 -11.29
N GLY A 145 15.86 -15.40 -10.16
CA GLY A 145 15.98 -14.38 -9.11
C GLY A 145 15.22 -13.07 -9.36
N LYS A 146 14.25 -13.02 -10.29
CA LYS A 146 13.45 -11.81 -10.58
C LYS A 146 12.74 -11.27 -9.34
N THR A 147 12.00 -12.14 -8.67
CA THR A 147 11.26 -11.81 -7.44
C THR A 147 12.23 -11.31 -6.36
N THR A 148 13.36 -12.00 -6.19
CA THR A 148 14.42 -11.63 -5.26
C THR A 148 15.01 -10.25 -5.58
N LEU A 149 15.21 -9.93 -6.87
CA LEU A 149 15.69 -8.62 -7.29
C LEU A 149 14.66 -7.53 -6.92
N LEU A 150 13.38 -7.73 -7.24
CA LEU A 150 12.33 -6.76 -6.91
C LEU A 150 12.17 -6.55 -5.40
N GLN A 151 12.23 -7.63 -4.61
CA GLN A 151 12.19 -7.56 -3.15
C GLN A 151 13.42 -6.86 -2.57
N ALA A 152 14.61 -7.11 -3.13
CA ALA A 152 15.83 -6.42 -2.72
C ALA A 152 15.78 -4.92 -2.99
N LEU A 153 15.22 -4.51 -4.14
CA LEU A 153 15.02 -3.09 -4.45
C LEU A 153 14.02 -2.44 -3.50
N ALA A 154 12.92 -3.13 -3.18
CA ALA A 154 11.88 -2.61 -2.29
C ALA A 154 12.21 -2.71 -0.78
N GLY A 155 13.37 -3.28 -0.41
CA GLY A 155 13.73 -3.49 1.01
C GLY A 155 12.85 -4.51 1.72
N LYS A 156 12.25 -5.44 0.97
CA LYS A 156 11.34 -6.50 1.46
C LYS A 156 11.97 -7.90 1.36
N LEU A 157 13.30 -7.96 1.32
CA LEU A 157 14.01 -9.22 1.25
C LEU A 157 13.94 -9.96 2.60
N ASP A 158 13.88 -11.30 2.57
CA ASP A 158 13.92 -12.13 3.77
C ASP A 158 15.19 -11.83 4.60
N PRO A 159 15.07 -11.51 5.90
CA PRO A 159 16.20 -11.25 6.79
C PRO A 159 17.23 -12.38 6.88
N ASN A 160 16.84 -13.61 6.58
CA ASN A 160 17.75 -14.78 6.57
C ASN A 160 18.68 -14.80 5.35
N LEU A 161 18.44 -13.97 4.33
CA LEU A 161 19.26 -13.89 3.14
C LEU A 161 20.46 -12.96 3.37
N ARG A 162 21.63 -13.38 2.89
CA ARG A 162 22.86 -12.59 2.98
C ARG A 162 22.92 -11.64 1.79
N VAL A 163 22.78 -10.34 2.06
CA VAL A 163 22.83 -9.27 1.05
C VAL A 163 24.20 -8.61 1.05
N ARG A 164 24.78 -8.42 -0.13
CA ARG A 164 25.95 -7.55 -0.36
C ARG A 164 25.68 -6.58 -1.51
N GLY A 165 26.42 -5.48 -1.55
CA GLY A 165 26.20 -4.40 -2.52
C GLY A 165 25.40 -3.25 -1.91
N LYS A 166 24.93 -2.35 -2.76
CA LYS A 166 24.16 -1.17 -2.33
C LYS A 166 22.93 -0.99 -3.21
N VAL A 167 21.82 -0.57 -2.58
CA VAL A 167 20.63 -0.05 -3.25
C VAL A 167 20.43 1.37 -2.73
N THR A 168 20.26 2.33 -3.64
CA THR A 168 20.13 3.75 -3.31
C THR A 168 18.93 4.36 -4.01
N TYR A 169 18.25 5.27 -3.32
CA TYR A 169 17.13 6.06 -3.80
C TYR A 169 17.57 7.52 -3.82
N ASN A 170 17.71 8.11 -5.02
CA ASN A 170 18.27 9.45 -5.19
C ASN A 170 19.59 9.67 -4.42
N GLY A 171 20.45 8.65 -4.38
CA GLY A 171 21.75 8.68 -3.69
C GLY A 171 21.73 8.34 -2.19
N LYS A 172 20.55 8.20 -1.56
CA LYS A 172 20.43 7.75 -0.16
C LYS A 172 20.36 6.23 -0.09
N ASP A 173 21.06 5.61 0.85
CA ASP A 173 21.05 4.15 1.02
C ASP A 173 19.67 3.69 1.52
N LEU A 174 19.22 2.53 1.06
CA LEU A 174 17.95 1.91 1.49
C LEU A 174 17.86 1.74 3.01
N ARG A 175 19.00 1.67 3.71
CA ARG A 175 19.08 1.56 5.17
C ARG A 175 18.88 2.89 5.90
N ASP A 176 19.04 4.01 5.21
CA ASP A 176 19.03 5.36 5.81
C ASP A 176 17.64 6.01 5.80
N PHE A 177 16.65 5.40 5.14
CA PHE A 177 15.28 5.89 5.07
C PHE A 177 14.27 4.74 5.09
N GLU A 178 13.02 5.01 5.45
CA GLU A 178 11.94 4.02 5.41
C GLU A 178 11.49 3.77 3.96
N PRO A 179 11.86 2.63 3.33
CA PRO A 179 11.56 2.41 1.92
C PRO A 179 10.07 2.31 1.64
N LEU A 180 9.30 1.91 2.65
CA LEU A 180 7.84 1.75 2.58
C LEU A 180 7.12 3.06 2.22
N ARG A 181 7.70 4.22 2.56
CA ARG A 181 7.12 5.53 2.20
C ARG A 181 7.34 5.92 0.75
N THR A 182 8.28 5.27 0.05
CA THR A 182 8.72 5.67 -1.30
C THR A 182 8.57 4.54 -2.32
N CYS A 183 8.49 3.29 -1.88
CA CYS A 183 8.40 2.10 -2.70
C CYS A 183 7.36 1.15 -2.12
N SER A 184 6.49 0.64 -2.99
CA SER A 184 5.56 -0.44 -2.65
C SER A 184 5.91 -1.68 -3.46
N TYR A 185 5.88 -2.84 -2.81
CA TYR A 185 6.07 -4.13 -3.43
C TYR A 185 4.74 -4.87 -3.48
N VAL A 186 4.27 -5.19 -4.67
CA VAL A 186 3.09 -6.04 -4.89
C VAL A 186 3.58 -7.45 -5.18
N GLY A 187 3.25 -8.38 -4.29
CA GLY A 187 3.64 -9.77 -4.39
C GLY A 187 2.86 -10.53 -5.48
N GLN A 188 3.25 -11.78 -5.70
CA GLN A 188 2.53 -12.67 -6.62
C GLN A 188 1.18 -13.13 -6.07
N HIS A 189 1.04 -13.16 -4.75
CA HIS A 189 -0.18 -13.56 -4.06
C HIS A 189 -0.79 -12.35 -3.36
N ASP A 190 -2.09 -12.16 -3.56
CA ASP A 190 -2.86 -11.14 -2.87
C ASP A 190 -3.39 -11.68 -1.54
N LEU A 191 -3.18 -10.91 -0.47
CA LEU A 191 -3.75 -11.18 0.83
C LEU A 191 -5.01 -10.32 1.00
N HIS A 192 -6.15 -10.82 0.52
CA HIS A 192 -7.44 -10.15 0.68
C HIS A 192 -8.37 -10.89 1.65
N ASN A 193 -9.25 -10.16 2.33
CA ASN A 193 -10.33 -10.76 3.10
C ASN A 193 -11.54 -11.00 2.19
N GLY A 194 -11.83 -12.26 1.85
CA GLY A 194 -12.93 -12.63 0.96
C GLY A 194 -14.34 -12.33 1.52
N ARG A 195 -14.46 -11.88 2.77
CA ARG A 195 -15.73 -11.42 3.36
C ARG A 195 -15.98 -9.93 3.18
N MET A 196 -14.97 -9.15 2.77
CA MET A 196 -15.10 -7.71 2.57
C MET A 196 -15.30 -7.40 1.10
N THR A 197 -16.15 -6.42 0.81
CA THR A 197 -16.26 -5.82 -0.52
C THR A 197 -15.00 -5.00 -0.85
N VAL A 198 -14.81 -4.68 -2.12
CA VAL A 198 -13.71 -3.81 -2.59
C VAL A 198 -13.76 -2.45 -1.88
N ARG A 199 -14.96 -1.87 -1.74
CA ARG A 199 -15.17 -0.58 -1.06
C ARG A 199 -14.72 -0.64 0.40
N GLU A 200 -15.17 -1.66 1.14
CA GLU A 200 -14.79 -1.85 2.55
C GLU A 200 -13.29 -2.09 2.71
N THR A 201 -12.68 -2.83 1.79
CA THR A 201 -11.23 -3.11 1.81
C THR A 201 -10.41 -1.84 1.59
N LEU A 202 -10.81 -1.00 0.64
CA LEU A 202 -10.15 0.28 0.37
C LEU A 202 -10.35 1.27 1.52
N ASP A 203 -11.57 1.41 2.04
CA ASP A 203 -11.86 2.27 3.20
C ASP A 203 -11.05 1.85 4.43
N PHE A 204 -11.01 0.55 4.74
CA PHE A 204 -10.17 0.01 5.80
C PHE A 204 -8.68 0.33 5.60
N SER A 205 -8.17 0.16 4.37
CA SER A 205 -6.77 0.47 4.04
C SER A 205 -6.46 1.97 4.18
N CYS A 206 -7.36 2.84 3.72
CA CYS A 206 -7.23 4.28 3.85
C CYS A 206 -7.14 4.73 5.32
N ARG A 207 -7.96 4.14 6.18
CA ARG A 207 -7.95 4.43 7.62
C ARG A 207 -6.67 3.97 8.32
N LEU A 208 -6.03 2.90 7.84
CA LEU A 208 -4.79 2.37 8.43
C LEU A 208 -3.52 3.05 7.94
N LEU A 209 -3.46 3.43 6.67
CA LEU A 209 -2.23 3.94 6.06
C LEU A 209 -1.92 5.40 6.44
N GLY A 210 -2.88 6.10 7.02
CA GLY A 210 -2.77 7.52 7.33
C GLY A 210 -2.79 8.38 6.07
N ASN A 211 -3.49 9.51 6.11
CA ASN A 211 -3.60 10.44 5.00
C ASN A 211 -2.66 11.64 5.12
N GLU A 212 -1.84 11.73 6.16
CA GLU A 212 -1.05 12.94 6.51
C GLU A 212 -0.28 13.54 5.31
N THR A 213 0.53 12.75 4.60
CA THR A 213 1.29 13.23 3.43
C THR A 213 0.40 13.64 2.25
N GLN A 214 -0.76 12.98 2.08
CA GLN A 214 -1.70 13.34 1.03
C GLN A 214 -2.43 14.64 1.40
N SER A 215 -2.85 14.77 2.65
CA SER A 215 -3.48 15.96 3.20
C SER A 215 -2.58 17.20 3.12
N GLU A 216 -1.29 17.06 3.42
CA GLU A 216 -0.31 18.14 3.25
C GLU A 216 -0.18 18.57 1.79
N MET A 217 -0.06 17.60 0.86
CA MET A 217 0.03 17.89 -0.57
C MET A 217 -1.26 18.55 -1.08
N LEU A 218 -2.43 18.09 -0.65
CA LEU A 218 -3.73 18.64 -1.00
C LEU A 218 -3.92 20.06 -0.44
N ALA A 219 -3.50 20.31 0.79
CA ALA A 219 -3.51 21.63 1.39
C ALA A 219 -2.60 22.61 0.63
N GLU A 220 -1.43 22.14 0.18
CA GLU A 220 -0.52 22.91 -0.68
C GLU A 220 -1.16 23.23 -2.03
N ILE A 221 -1.78 22.25 -2.68
CA ILE A 221 -2.54 22.45 -3.94
C ILE A 221 -3.59 23.53 -3.73
N CYS A 222 -4.48 23.36 -2.74
CA CYS A 222 -5.56 24.30 -2.45
C CYS A 222 -5.04 25.72 -2.20
N ARG A 223 -3.92 25.86 -1.46
CA ARG A 223 -3.32 27.17 -1.16
C ARG A 223 -2.87 27.87 -2.43
N ARG A 224 -2.21 27.15 -3.34
CA ARG A 224 -1.72 27.71 -4.62
C ARG A 224 -2.84 27.98 -5.60
N GLU A 225 -3.88 27.15 -5.64
CA GLU A 225 -5.08 27.40 -6.45
C GLU A 225 -5.73 28.73 -6.07
N LYS A 226 -5.89 28.98 -4.77
CA LYS A 226 -6.41 30.26 -4.25
C LYS A 226 -5.52 31.44 -4.62
N ALA A 227 -4.20 31.29 -4.50
CA ALA A 227 -3.25 32.37 -4.84
C ALA A 227 -3.25 32.71 -6.34
N LEU A 228 -3.52 31.72 -7.21
CA LEU A 228 -3.53 31.88 -8.67
C LEU A 228 -4.93 32.14 -9.25
N GLY A 229 -5.98 32.19 -8.42
CA GLY A 229 -7.36 32.34 -8.89
C GLY A 229 -7.84 31.17 -9.77
N ILE A 230 -7.32 29.98 -9.53
CA ILE A 230 -7.64 28.78 -10.31
C ILE A 230 -8.81 28.04 -9.67
N THR A 231 -9.89 27.87 -10.43
CA THR A 231 -10.99 26.97 -10.05
C THR A 231 -10.71 25.56 -10.59
N PRO A 232 -10.67 24.53 -9.72
CA PRO A 232 -10.55 23.13 -10.15
C PRO A 232 -11.87 22.62 -10.76
N HIS A 233 -11.79 21.52 -11.50
CA HIS A 233 -13.00 20.84 -11.99
C HIS A 233 -13.79 20.30 -10.80
N PRO A 234 -15.11 20.56 -10.68
CA PRO A 234 -15.89 20.21 -9.50
C PRO A 234 -15.74 18.74 -9.09
N GLU A 235 -15.83 17.80 -10.04
CA GLU A 235 -15.73 16.37 -9.76
C GLU A 235 -14.33 15.94 -9.29
N ILE A 236 -13.28 16.57 -9.81
CA ILE A 236 -11.89 16.33 -9.38
C ILE A 236 -11.62 16.97 -8.01
N ASP A 237 -12.31 18.08 -7.72
CA ASP A 237 -12.24 18.75 -6.44
C ASP A 237 -12.94 17.95 -5.34
N THR A 238 -14.16 17.49 -5.61
CA THR A 238 -14.92 16.59 -4.75
C THR A 238 -14.17 15.29 -4.48
N PHE A 239 -13.49 14.70 -5.47
CA PHE A 239 -12.73 13.46 -5.23
C PHE A 239 -11.48 13.65 -4.35
N MET A 240 -10.82 14.80 -4.45
CA MET A 240 -9.55 15.05 -3.77
C MET A 240 -9.70 15.65 -2.37
N LYS A 241 -10.91 16.01 -1.96
CA LYS A 241 -11.21 16.56 -0.63
C LYS A 241 -11.82 15.48 0.26
#